data_AF-A0A0A6PCF0-F1
#
_entry.id   AF-A0A0A6PCF0-F1
#
_cell.length_a   1.000
_cell.length_b   1.000
_cell.length_c   1.000
_cell.angle_alpha   90.00
_cell.angle_beta   90.00
_cell.angle_gamma   90.00
#
_symmetry.space_group_name_H-M   'P 1'
#
loop_
_entity.id
_entity.type
_entity.pdbx_description
1 polymer ?
#
loop_
_entity_poly.entity_id
_entity_poly.type
_entity_poly.pdbx_seq_one_letter_code
_entity_poly.pdbx_strand_id
1 'polypeptide(L)'
;MKNEGKKLIIALVDTLFLMASMGISIYLATHSYFVLRRFEWLARKHNESIGLCSLHRTEQNGVIPKYYNLQDGMPSNPIIDVSLELYEQNVLLDFK
;
A
#
# COMPACT_ATOMS: atom_id res chain seq x y z
N MET A 1 -8.12 -8.93 20.37
CA MET A 1 -8.22 -9.43 18.99
C MET A 1 -7.84 -8.40 17.90
N LYS A 2 -8.03 -7.08 18.08
CA LYS A 2 -7.77 -6.06 17.02
C LYS A 2 -6.29 -5.82 16.64
N ASN A 3 -5.31 -6.23 17.45
CA ASN A 3 -3.87 -6.00 17.20
C ASN A 3 -3.16 -7.10 16.40
N GLU A 4 -3.78 -8.26 16.22
CA GLU A 4 -3.14 -9.43 15.57
C GLU A 4 -3.14 -9.29 14.04
N GLY A 5 -4.26 -8.86 13.44
CA GLY A 5 -4.41 -8.80 11.97
C GLY A 5 -3.46 -7.80 11.29
N LYS A 6 -3.18 -6.65 11.93
CA LYS A 6 -2.21 -5.66 11.42
C LYS A 6 -0.78 -6.22 11.41
N LYS A 7 -0.42 -7.01 12.42
CA LYS A 7 0.89 -7.67 12.51
C LYS A 7 1.07 -8.71 11.40
N LEU A 8 0.03 -9.46 11.06
CA LEU A 8 0.08 -10.46 10.00
C LEU A 8 0.30 -9.85 8.62
N ILE A 9 -0.38 -8.74 8.31
CA ILE A 9 -0.17 -8.01 7.05
C ILE A 9 1.26 -7.47 6.95
N ILE A 10 1.79 -6.93 8.05
CA ILE A 10 3.18 -6.47 8.09
C ILE A 10 4.14 -7.63 7.85
N ALA A 11 3.96 -8.75 8.56
CA ALA A 11 4.80 -9.94 8.40
C ALA A 11 4.76 -10.49 6.96
N LEU A 12 3.59 -10.49 6.34
CA LEU A 12 3.43 -10.87 4.93
C LEU A 12 4.25 -9.96 4.02
N VAL A 13 4.09 -8.63 4.14
CA VAL A 13 4.81 -7.68 3.29
C VAL A 13 6.32 -7.77 3.49
N ASP A 14 6.77 -7.93 4.73
CA ASP A 14 8.20 -8.10 5.05
C ASP A 14 8.77 -9.37 4.42
N THR A 15 7.99 -10.46 4.43
CA THR A 15 8.37 -11.72 3.80
C THR A 15 8.46 -11.56 2.28
N LEU A 16 7.47 -10.92 1.64
CA LEU A 16 7.48 -10.66 0.20
C LEU A 16 8.69 -9.79 -0.18
N PHE A 17 8.99 -8.74 0.58
CA PHE A 17 10.16 -7.90 0.35
C PHE A 17 11.48 -8.69 0.45
N LEU A 18 11.61 -9.57 1.45
CA LEU A 18 12.78 -10.43 1.58
C LEU A 18 12.92 -11.42 0.42
N MET A 19 11.81 -12.02 -0.03
CA MET A 19 11.82 -12.88 -1.20
C MET A 19 12.25 -12.11 -2.46
N ALA A 20 11.78 -10.87 -2.62
CA ALA A 20 12.16 -10.01 -3.73
C ALA A 20 13.66 -9.67 -3.73
N SER A 21 14.24 -9.35 -2.56
CA SER A 21 15.68 -9.10 -2.45
C SER A 21 16.56 -10.34 -2.71
N MET A 22 15.98 -11.54 -2.62
CA MET A 22 16.61 -12.80 -3.04
C MET A 22 16.48 -13.11 -4.54
N GLY A 23 15.91 -12.18 -5.33
CA GLY A 23 15.78 -12.31 -6.78
C GLY A 23 14.44 -12.89 -7.26
N ILE A 24 13.44 -13.02 -6.38
CA ILE A 24 12.10 -13.49 -6.76
C ILE A 24 11.25 -12.30 -7.25
N SER A 25 10.74 -12.38 -8.47
CA SER A 25 9.82 -11.36 -9.00
C SER A 25 8.43 -11.49 -8.39
N ILE A 26 7.93 -10.42 -7.76
CA ILE A 26 6.62 -10.38 -7.12
C ILE A 26 5.75 -9.32 -7.78
N TYR A 27 4.54 -9.72 -8.19
CA TYR A 27 3.50 -8.83 -8.69
C TYR A 27 2.26 -8.96 -7.80
N LEU A 28 1.76 -7.84 -7.30
CA LEU A 28 0.65 -7.81 -6.35
C LEU A 28 -0.38 -6.77 -6.78
N ALA A 29 -1.65 -7.19 -6.86
CA ALA A 29 -2.79 -6.29 -6.93
C ALA A 29 -3.38 -6.13 -5.53
N THR A 30 -3.57 -4.89 -5.08
CA THR A 30 -4.12 -4.63 -3.74
C THR A 30 -4.85 -3.29 -3.66
N HIS A 31 -5.89 -3.26 -2.83
CA HIS A 31 -6.53 -2.03 -2.36
C HIS A 31 -6.14 -1.69 -0.91
N SER A 32 -5.19 -2.44 -0.32
CA SER A 32 -4.81 -2.27 1.09
C SER A 32 -3.81 -1.14 1.27
N TYR A 33 -4.26 -0.08 1.95
CA TYR A 33 -3.37 1.01 2.39
C TYR A 33 -2.20 0.50 3.24
N PHE A 34 -2.45 -0.44 4.17
CA PHE A 34 -1.41 -0.97 5.05
C PHE A 34 -0.30 -1.70 4.28
N VAL A 35 -0.66 -2.42 3.21
CA VAL A 35 0.31 -3.09 2.35
C VAL A 35 1.18 -2.07 1.62
N LEU A 36 0.55 -1.11 0.95
CA LEU A 36 1.26 -0.07 0.20
C LEU A 36 2.14 0.78 1.12
N ARG A 37 1.63 1.18 2.30
CA ARG A 37 2.37 1.96 3.30
C ARG A 37 3.58 1.18 3.82
N ARG A 38 3.44 -0.12 4.07
CA ARG A 38 4.56 -0.94 4.53
C ARG A 38 5.63 -1.09 3.45
N PHE A 39 5.24 -1.30 2.19
CA PHE A 39 6.17 -1.33 1.06
C PHE A 39 6.89 0.01 0.85
N GLU A 40 6.19 1.15 0.95
CA GLU A 40 6.81 2.47 0.90
C GLU A 40 7.86 2.66 1.99
N TRP A 41 7.55 2.28 3.22
CA TRP A 41 8.52 2.35 4.30
C TRP A 41 9.75 1.45 4.03
N LEU A 42 9.55 0.22 3.53
CA LEU A 42 10.64 -0.68 3.16
C LEU A 42 11.49 -0.13 2.01
N ALA A 43 10.85 0.36 0.95
CA ALA A 43 11.50 0.97 -0.21
C ALA A 43 12.44 2.10 0.22
N ARG A 44 11.96 3.03 1.06
CA ARG A 44 12.78 4.14 1.58
C ARG A 44 13.86 3.69 2.55
N LYS A 45 13.54 2.77 3.46
CA LYS A 45 14.48 2.27 4.47
C LYS A 45 15.67 1.55 3.84
N HIS A 46 15.43 0.81 2.75
CA HIS A 46 16.44 0.01 2.07
C HIS A 46 16.97 0.65 0.78
N ASN A 47 16.47 1.85 0.43
CA ASN A 47 16.80 2.54 -0.81
C ASN A 47 16.52 1.69 -2.08
N GLU A 48 15.40 0.96 -2.05
CA GLU A 48 14.95 0.05 -3.10
C GLU A 48 13.83 0.66 -3.93
N SER A 49 13.87 0.46 -5.25
CA SER A 49 12.81 0.90 -6.17
C SER A 49 11.67 -0.12 -6.21
N ILE A 50 10.48 0.29 -5.77
CA ILE A 50 9.27 -0.55 -5.82
C ILE A 50 8.21 0.17 -6.67
N GLY A 51 7.91 -0.41 -7.83
CA GLY A 51 6.93 0.14 -8.75
C GLY A 51 5.49 -0.04 -8.27
N LEU A 52 4.68 1.00 -8.41
CA LEU A 52 3.24 1.00 -8.16
C LEU A 52 2.50 1.43 -9.42
N CYS A 53 1.56 0.59 -9.89
CA CYS A 53 0.59 0.95 -10.90
C CYS A 53 -0.75 1.27 -10.23
N SER A 54 -1.13 2.54 -10.24
CA SER A 54 -2.43 3.00 -9.74
C SER A 54 -3.40 3.17 -10.90
N LEU A 55 -4.56 2.55 -10.79
CA LEU A 55 -5.61 2.64 -11.81
C LEU A 55 -6.61 3.74 -11.42
N HIS A 56 -6.83 4.69 -12.32
CA HIS A 56 -7.75 5.81 -12.13
C HIS A 56 -8.88 5.76 -13.16
N ARG A 57 -10.13 5.84 -12.70
CA ARG A 57 -11.28 6.02 -13.59
C ARG A 57 -11.33 7.47 -14.07
N THR A 58 -11.63 7.65 -15.35
CA THR A 58 -11.84 8.95 -16.01
C THR A 58 -13.19 8.94 -16.68
N GLU A 59 -13.82 10.11 -16.77
CA GLU A 59 -15.16 10.25 -17.39
C GLU A 59 -15.12 10.00 -18.91
N GLN A 60 -13.99 10.25 -19.56
CA GLN A 60 -13.85 10.24 -21.02
C GLN A 60 -13.15 8.98 -21.56
N ASN A 61 -12.16 8.42 -20.84
CA ASN A 61 -11.27 7.38 -21.36
C ASN A 61 -11.31 6.06 -20.56
N GLY A 62 -12.37 5.81 -19.78
CA GLY A 62 -12.46 4.58 -18.99
C GLY A 62 -11.43 4.57 -17.85
N VAL A 63 -10.52 3.59 -17.81
CA VAL A 63 -9.50 3.44 -16.76
C VAL A 63 -8.11 3.76 -17.33
N ILE A 64 -7.39 4.69 -16.71
CA ILE A 64 -6.01 5.05 -17.05
C ILE A 64 -5.03 4.59 -15.94
N PRO A 65 -3.86 4.04 -16.30
CA PRO A 65 -2.81 3.75 -15.32
C PRO A 65 -1.97 4.99 -15.03
N LYS A 66 -1.57 5.15 -13.77
CA LYS A 66 -0.52 6.07 -13.33
C LYS A 66 0.55 5.26 -12.61
N TYR A 67 1.81 5.51 -12.93
CA TYR A 67 2.94 4.78 -12.36
C TYR A 67 3.70 5.65 -11.37
N TYR A 68 4.10 5.04 -10.26
CA TYR A 68 4.86 5.68 -9.19
C TYR A 68 5.97 4.74 -8.72
N ASN A 69 7.02 5.30 -8.12
CA ASN A 69 7.99 4.55 -7.34
C ASN A 69 7.77 4.84 -5.86
N LEU A 70 7.54 3.80 -5.06
CA LEU A 70 7.29 3.95 -3.62
C LEU A 70 8.54 4.42 -2.85
N GLN A 71 9.74 4.35 -3.44
CA GLN A 71 10.94 4.98 -2.89
C GLN A 71 10.80 6.51 -2.79
N ASP A 72 10.05 7.12 -3.70
CA ASP A 72 9.81 8.57 -3.74
C ASP A 72 8.71 9.01 -2.74
N GLY A 73 8.07 8.03 -2.08
CA GLY A 73 6.99 8.23 -1.14
C GLY A 73 5.65 7.70 -1.66
N MET A 74 4.62 7.89 -0.84
CA MET A 74 3.28 7.39 -1.15
C MET A 74 2.57 8.37 -2.08
N PRO A 75 2.04 7.93 -3.24
CA PRO A 75 1.29 8.82 -4.12
C PRO A 75 -0.04 9.23 -3.48
N SER A 76 -0.49 10.45 -3.78
CA SER A 76 -1.86 10.86 -3.49
C SER A 76 -2.82 10.04 -4.36
N ASN A 77 -3.63 9.19 -3.73
CA ASN A 77 -4.62 8.37 -4.41
C ASN A 77 -5.95 8.45 -3.64
N PRO A 78 -7.06 8.82 -4.30
CA PRO A 78 -8.37 8.90 -3.66
C PRO A 78 -8.79 7.63 -2.91
N ILE A 79 -8.33 6.44 -3.33
CA ILE A 79 -8.64 5.17 -2.64
C ILE A 79 -7.87 5.04 -1.31
N ILE A 80 -6.63 5.52 -1.28
CA ILE A 80 -5.83 5.60 -0.05
C ILE A 80 -6.50 6.56 0.92
N ASP A 81 -6.96 7.71 0.42
CA ASP A 81 -7.61 8.75 1.22
C ASP A 81 -8.92 8.22 1.83
N VAL A 82 -9.77 7.55 1.04
CA VAL A 82 -11.02 6.93 1.53
C VAL A 82 -10.73 5.80 2.52
N SER A 83 -9.70 4.98 2.29
CA SER A 83 -9.33 3.90 3.21
C SER A 83 -8.82 4.43 4.55
N LEU A 84 -8.09 5.55 4.52
CA LEU A 84 -7.63 6.25 5.71
C LEU A 84 -8.80 6.89 6.46
N GLU A 85 -9.69 7.57 5.74
CA GLU A 85 -10.89 8.20 6.31
C GLU A 85 -11.79 7.17 6.99
N LEU A 86 -12.08 6.04 6.33
CA LEU A 86 -12.86 4.95 6.93
C LEU A 86 -12.16 4.34 8.16
N TYR A 87 -10.83 4.25 8.15
CA TYR A 87 -10.07 3.79 9.32
C TYR A 87 -10.18 4.78 10.49
N GLU A 88 -9.98 6.07 10.24
CA GLU A 88 -10.07 7.12 11.25
C GLU A 88 -11.49 7.19 11.85
N GLN A 89 -12.53 7.10 11.02
CA GLN A 89 -13.92 7.01 11.47
C GLN A 89 -14.16 5.81 12.38
N ASN A 90 -13.63 4.63 12.01
CA ASN A 90 -13.72 3.43 12.87
C ASN A 90 -13.00 3.60 14.21
N VAL A 91 -11.81 4.21 14.22
CA VAL A 91 -11.06 4.47 15.45
C VAL A 91 -11.82 5.42 16.37
N LEU A 92 -12.43 6.48 15.82
CA LEU A 92 -13.24 7.43 16.59
C LEU A 92 -14.49 6.79 17.21
N LEU A 93 -15.10 5.80 16.56
CA LEU A 93 -16.21 5.03 17.12
C LEU A 93 -15.80 4.21 18.36
N ASP A 94 -14.56 3.72 18.41
CA ASP A 94 -14.03 2.98 19.56
C ASP A 94 -13.68 3.87 20.78
N PHE A 95 -13.66 5.20 20.59
CA PHE A 95 -13.37 6.19 21.65
C PHE A 95 -14.63 6.91 22.18
N LYS A 96 -15.82 6.54 21.74
CA LYS A 96 -17.10 6.91 22.36
C LYS A 96 -17.57 5.82 23.31
#